data_AF-A0A8S0FIL2-F1
#
_entry.id   AF-A0A8S0FIL2-F1
#
_cell.length_a   1.000
_cell.length_b   1.000
_cell.length_c   1.000
_cell.angle_alpha   90.00
_cell.angle_beta   90.00
_cell.angle_gamma   90.00
#
_symmetry.space_group_name_H-M   'P 1'
#
loop_
_entity.id
_entity.type
_entity.pdbx_description
1 polymer ?
#
loop_
_entity_poly.entity_id
_entity_poly.type
_entity_poly.pdbx_seq_one_letter_code
_entity_poly.pdbx_strand_id
1 'polypeptide(L)'
;MILNAAARRVQEMKAESKGASPLSAGDVTNDLSHVRKIIVACDAGMGSSAMGAGVLRKKIQDAGLSQISVTNSAINNLPPDVDLVITHRDLTERAMRQVPQAQHISLTNFLDSGLYTSLTERLVAAQRHTENEVKVKDSLKDSFDDSSANLFKLGAENIFLGRKAATKEPPFTC
;
A
#
# COMPACT_ATOMS: atom_id res chain seq x y z
N MET A 1 -1.15 -37.22 -39.85
CA MET A 1 -0.46 -36.58 -38.71
C MET A 1 -0.85 -35.10 -38.62
N ILE A 2 -2.14 -34.73 -38.50
CA ILE A 2 -2.53 -33.31 -38.37
C ILE A 2 -3.87 -33.21 -37.62
N LEU A 3 -3.87 -33.20 -36.29
CA LEU A 3 -5.09 -32.87 -35.51
C LEU A 3 -4.87 -32.10 -34.20
N ASN A 4 -3.63 -31.80 -33.78
CA ASN A 4 -3.37 -31.23 -32.44
C ASN A 4 -2.68 -29.86 -32.47
N ALA A 5 -3.14 -28.93 -33.31
CA ALA A 5 -2.59 -27.57 -33.38
C ALA A 5 -3.58 -26.46 -33.01
N ALA A 6 -4.89 -26.73 -33.00
CA ALA A 6 -5.91 -25.73 -32.67
C ALA A 6 -6.15 -25.59 -31.15
N ALA A 7 -5.97 -26.66 -30.36
CA ALA A 7 -6.24 -26.64 -28.93
C ALA A 7 -5.22 -25.84 -28.09
N ARG A 8 -3.99 -25.62 -28.61
CA ARG A 8 -2.95 -24.87 -27.88
C ARG A 8 -3.17 -23.35 -27.89
N ARG A 9 -3.77 -22.79 -28.95
CA ARG A 9 -3.96 -21.33 -29.07
C ARG A 9 -5.05 -20.77 -28.15
N VAL A 10 -5.97 -21.62 -27.66
CA VAL A 10 -7.04 -21.20 -26.74
C VAL A 10 -6.64 -21.29 -25.27
N GLN A 11 -5.55 -22.00 -24.94
CA GLN A 11 -5.02 -22.06 -23.58
C GLN A 11 -4.02 -20.93 -23.28
N GLU A 12 -3.28 -20.44 -24.27
CA GLU A 12 -2.42 -19.25 -24.09
C GLU A 12 -3.24 -17.98 -23.82
N MET A 13 -4.38 -17.79 -24.48
CA MET A 13 -5.25 -16.63 -24.22
C MET A 13 -6.00 -16.69 -22.88
N LYS A 14 -5.99 -17.83 -22.17
CA LYS A 14 -6.58 -17.97 -20.84
C LYS A 14 -5.57 -17.83 -19.70
N ALA A 15 -4.27 -17.92 -19.99
CA ALA A 15 -3.20 -17.73 -19.01
C ALA A 15 -2.89 -16.24 -18.77
N GLU A 16 -3.23 -15.35 -19.70
CA GLU A 16 -2.99 -13.90 -19.57
C GLU A 16 -4.16 -13.13 -18.93
N SER A 17 -5.27 -13.81 -18.57
CA SER A 17 -6.46 -13.18 -17.97
C SER A 17 -6.80 -13.70 -16.57
N LYS A 18 -5.84 -14.25 -15.83
CA LYS A 18 -6.02 -14.67 -14.42
C LYS A 18 -4.98 -14.06 -13.47
N GLY A 19 -4.70 -12.77 -13.59
CA GLY A 19 -3.77 -12.10 -12.68
C GLY A 19 -3.75 -10.57 -12.70
N ALA A 20 -4.65 -9.91 -13.44
CA ALA A 20 -4.73 -8.45 -13.43
C ALA A 20 -6.09 -8.02 -12.85
N SER A 21 -6.12 -7.90 -11.53
CA SER A 21 -6.98 -6.88 -10.90
C SER A 21 -6.73 -5.54 -11.59
N PRO A 22 -7.71 -4.63 -11.70
CA PRO A 22 -7.49 -3.30 -12.25
C PRO A 22 -6.71 -2.47 -11.22
N LEU A 23 -5.41 -2.70 -11.18
CA LEU A 23 -4.42 -1.86 -10.54
C LEU A 23 -3.34 -1.70 -11.62
N SER A 24 -3.55 -0.75 -12.53
CA SER A 24 -2.41 -0.09 -13.19
C SER A 24 -1.65 0.67 -12.11
N ALA A 25 -0.92 -0.08 -11.29
CA ALA A 25 0.28 0.38 -10.64
C ALA A 25 1.35 0.34 -11.73
N GLY A 26 1.35 1.40 -12.55
CA GLY A 26 2.58 1.81 -13.19
C GLY A 26 3.61 2.00 -12.08
N ASP A 27 4.80 1.49 -12.35
CA ASP A 27 6.01 1.50 -11.54
C ASP A 27 6.29 2.86 -10.85
N VAL A 28 5.60 3.09 -9.74
CA VAL A 28 5.92 4.10 -8.74
C VAL A 28 6.09 3.30 -7.47
N THR A 29 7.34 3.22 -7.01
CA THR A 29 7.65 2.76 -5.66
C THR A 29 6.65 3.41 -4.73
N ASN A 30 5.79 2.58 -4.15
CA ASN A 30 4.58 3.01 -3.46
C ASN A 30 4.99 3.51 -2.07
N ASP A 31 5.79 4.59 -2.04
CA ASP A 31 6.32 5.27 -0.87
C ASP A 31 5.20 6.10 -0.21
N LEU A 32 4.09 5.43 0.11
CA LEU A 32 3.07 5.88 1.06
C LEU A 32 3.69 6.16 2.45
N SER A 33 4.92 5.68 2.64
CA SER A 33 5.73 5.76 3.83
C SER A 33 6.11 7.19 4.25
N HIS A 34 6.19 8.13 3.31
CA HIS A 34 6.58 9.53 3.57
C HIS A 34 5.48 10.56 3.23
N VAL A 35 4.24 10.11 3.05
CA VAL A 35 3.10 10.99 2.75
C VAL A 35 2.84 11.91 3.95
N ARG A 36 3.24 13.17 3.82
CA ARG A 36 3.04 14.22 4.83
C ARG A 36 2.06 15.28 4.35
N LYS A 37 1.88 15.42 3.04
CA LYS A 37 0.97 16.40 2.46
C LYS A 37 -0.20 15.71 1.78
N ILE A 38 -1.38 15.86 2.38
CA ILE A 38 -2.64 15.40 1.82
C ILE A 38 -3.46 16.61 1.39
N ILE A 39 -3.88 16.64 0.13
CA ILE A 39 -4.75 17.69 -0.41
C ILE A 39 -6.06 17.09 -0.87
N VAL A 40 -7.16 17.65 -0.38
CA VAL A 40 -8.50 17.36 -0.90
C VAL A 40 -8.87 18.40 -1.95
N ALA A 41 -9.01 17.98 -3.20
CA ALA A 41 -9.30 18.86 -4.31
C ALA A 41 -10.71 18.66 -4.87
N CYS A 42 -11.36 19.77 -5.19
CA CYS A 42 -12.57 19.80 -6.00
C CYS A 42 -12.51 20.98 -6.97
N ASP A 43 -13.48 21.08 -7.88
CA ASP A 43 -13.46 22.07 -8.95
C ASP A 43 -13.36 23.53 -8.41
N ALA A 44 -14.16 23.84 -7.37
CA ALA A 44 -14.20 25.17 -6.75
C ALA A 44 -13.38 25.32 -5.46
N GLY A 45 -12.90 24.22 -4.86
CA GLY A 45 -12.14 24.22 -3.60
C GLY A 45 -12.92 24.50 -2.31
N MET A 46 -14.19 24.92 -2.35
CA MET A 46 -14.97 25.36 -1.17
C MET A 46 -16.13 24.43 -0.74
N GLY A 47 -16.44 23.38 -1.50
CA GLY A 47 -17.60 22.52 -1.24
C GLY A 47 -17.24 21.23 -0.52
N SER A 48 -17.41 20.12 -1.24
CA SER A 48 -17.09 18.78 -0.76
C SER A 48 -15.64 18.59 -0.29
N SER A 49 -14.71 19.38 -0.84
CA SER A 49 -13.30 19.43 -0.43
C SER A 49 -13.12 19.89 1.02
N ALA A 50 -13.88 20.89 1.46
CA ALA A 50 -13.79 21.42 2.83
C ALA A 50 -14.31 20.39 3.85
N MET A 51 -15.42 19.73 3.53
CA MET A 51 -15.98 18.66 4.36
C MET A 51 -15.04 17.46 4.46
N GLY A 52 -14.54 16.96 3.32
CA GLY A 52 -13.63 15.81 3.27
C GLY A 52 -12.32 16.08 4.02
N ALA A 53 -11.75 17.28 3.83
CA ALA A 53 -10.54 17.69 4.55
C ALA A 53 -10.76 17.76 6.07
N GLY A 54 -11.91 18.28 6.53
CA GLY A 54 -12.24 18.35 7.95
C GLY A 54 -12.37 16.97 8.60
N VAL A 55 -13.08 16.04 7.95
CA VAL A 55 -13.25 14.67 8.45
C VAL A 55 -11.92 13.93 8.50
N LEU A 56 -11.11 14.01 7.44
CA LEU A 56 -9.79 13.38 7.39
C LEU A 56 -8.85 13.96 8.44
N ARG A 57 -8.81 15.29 8.58
CA ARG A 57 -7.97 15.97 9.57
C ARG A 57 -8.31 15.50 10.98
N LYS A 58 -9.59 15.40 11.32
CA LYS A 58 -10.01 14.93 12.64
C LYS A 58 -9.54 13.49 12.90
N LYS A 59 -9.75 12.58 11.95
CA LYS A 59 -9.31 11.17 12.08
C LYS A 59 -7.79 11.01 12.18
N ILE A 60 -7.03 11.80 11.43
CA ILE A 60 -5.56 11.80 11.46
C ILE A 60 -5.05 12.34 12.80
N GLN A 61 -5.68 13.38 13.34
CA GLN A 61 -5.40 13.90 14.68
C GLN A 61 -5.74 12.87 15.77
N ASP A 62 -6.89 12.21 15.67
CA ASP A 62 -7.32 11.14 16.59
C ASP A 62 -6.35 9.95 16.56
N ALA A 63 -5.74 9.66 15.40
CA ALA A 63 -4.70 8.65 15.23
C ALA A 63 -3.30 9.08 15.74
N GLY A 64 -3.14 10.33 16.18
CA GLY A 64 -1.87 10.86 16.70
C GLY A 64 -0.83 11.21 15.63
N LEU A 65 -1.23 11.30 14.35
CA LEU A 65 -0.32 11.57 13.22
C LEU A 65 -0.18 13.08 12.96
N SER A 66 0.42 13.80 13.91
CA SER A 66 0.60 15.27 13.84
C SER A 66 1.56 15.73 12.73
N GLN A 67 2.32 14.81 12.15
CA GLN A 67 3.27 15.09 11.06
C GLN A 67 2.57 15.26 9.69
N ILE A 68 1.30 14.88 9.58
CA ILE A 68 0.53 14.93 8.35
C ILE A 68 -0.29 16.23 8.31
N SER A 69 -0.08 17.02 7.26
CA SER A 69 -0.83 18.23 6.96
C SER A 69 -1.93 17.92 5.94
N VAL A 70 -3.18 18.21 6.33
CA VAL A 70 -4.36 18.07 5.46
C VAL A 70 -4.85 19.47 5.08
N THR A 71 -4.94 19.74 3.78
CA THR A 71 -5.47 21.02 3.25
C THR A 71 -6.47 20.77 2.13
N ASN A 72 -7.29 21.77 1.82
CA ASN A 72 -8.19 21.76 0.67
C ASN A 72 -7.74 22.81 -0.36
N SER A 73 -7.83 22.48 -1.64
CA SER A 73 -7.53 23.41 -2.74
C SER A 73 -8.47 23.17 -3.93
N ALA A 74 -8.47 24.08 -4.89
CA ALA A 74 -9.08 23.84 -6.19
C ALA A 74 -8.16 22.95 -7.03
N ILE A 75 -8.73 22.14 -7.94
CA ILE A 75 -7.95 21.25 -8.81
C ILE A 75 -6.91 22.04 -9.61
N ASN A 76 -7.28 23.21 -10.13
CA ASN A 76 -6.39 24.08 -10.90
C ASN A 76 -5.18 24.59 -10.09
N ASN A 77 -5.29 24.64 -8.76
CA ASN A 77 -4.24 25.13 -7.85
C ASN A 77 -3.65 23.98 -7.02
N LEU A 78 -3.40 22.83 -7.66
CA LEU A 78 -2.67 21.73 -7.04
C LEU A 78 -1.15 21.97 -7.17
N PRO A 79 -0.41 22.05 -6.06
CA PRO A 79 1.05 22.11 -6.11
C PRO A 79 1.62 20.77 -6.61
N PRO A 80 2.75 20.78 -7.33
CA PRO A 80 3.39 19.55 -7.79
C PRO A 80 3.99 18.72 -6.65
N ASP A 81 4.34 19.37 -5.53
CA ASP A 81 4.95 18.74 -4.34
C ASP A 81 3.91 18.07 -3.41
N VAL A 82 2.79 17.62 -3.96
CA VAL A 82 1.75 16.92 -3.20
C VAL A 82 1.97 15.41 -3.30
N ASP A 83 1.99 14.74 -2.15
CA ASP A 83 2.18 13.30 -2.11
C ASP A 83 0.85 12.58 -2.43
N LEU A 84 -0.25 13.07 -1.86
CA LEU A 84 -1.56 12.43 -1.95
C LEU A 84 -2.70 13.42 -2.21
N VAL A 85 -3.45 13.18 -3.27
CA VAL A 85 -4.58 13.98 -3.73
C VAL A 85 -5.87 13.17 -3.61
N ILE A 86 -6.87 13.73 -2.94
CA ILE A 86 -8.18 13.12 -2.76
C ILE A 86 -9.21 13.96 -3.52
N THR A 87 -9.95 13.32 -4.43
CA THR A 87 -10.94 13.99 -5.29
C THR A 87 -12.21 13.15 -5.45
N HIS A 88 -13.27 13.74 -5.99
CA HIS A 88 -14.45 12.97 -6.43
C HIS A 88 -14.12 12.15 -7.68
N ARG A 89 -14.74 10.98 -7.85
CA ARG A 89 -14.56 10.11 -9.04
C ARG A 89 -14.67 10.84 -10.38
N ASP A 90 -15.54 11.84 -10.49
CA ASP A 90 -15.71 12.60 -11.75
C ASP A 90 -14.58 13.59 -12.03
N LEU A 91 -13.81 13.94 -10.99
CA LEU A 91 -12.77 14.96 -11.02
C LEU A 91 -11.36 14.36 -10.90
N THR A 92 -11.25 13.07 -10.60
CA THR A 92 -9.97 12.36 -10.46
C THR A 92 -9.16 12.40 -11.75
N GLU A 93 -9.80 12.24 -12.91
CA GLU A 93 -9.10 12.29 -14.19
C GLU A 93 -8.45 13.66 -14.42
N ARG A 94 -9.10 14.75 -13.99
CA ARG A 94 -8.53 16.09 -14.05
C ARG A 94 -7.33 16.25 -13.13
N ALA A 95 -7.44 15.77 -11.89
CA ALA A 95 -6.34 15.80 -10.93
C ALA A 95 -5.13 14.98 -11.42
N MET A 96 -5.37 13.80 -12.02
CA MET A 96 -4.34 12.97 -12.62
C MET A 96 -3.64 13.66 -13.80
N ARG A 97 -4.35 14.42 -14.63
CA ARG A 97 -3.74 15.20 -15.70
C ARG A 97 -2.85 16.32 -15.17
N GLN A 98 -3.22 16.94 -14.06
CA GLN A 98 -2.45 18.04 -13.47
C GLN A 98 -1.20 17.55 -12.73
N VAL A 99 -1.33 16.49 -11.94
CA VAL A 99 -0.23 15.94 -11.13
C VAL A 99 -0.19 14.41 -11.29
N PRO A 100 0.24 13.87 -12.45
CA PRO A 100 0.21 12.43 -12.70
C PRO A 100 1.16 11.62 -11.81
N GLN A 101 2.12 12.31 -11.19
CA GLN A 101 3.15 11.71 -10.33
C GLN A 101 2.65 11.53 -8.89
N ALA A 102 1.64 12.30 -8.48
CA ALA A 102 1.05 12.20 -7.16
C ALA A 102 0.10 10.99 -7.06
N GLN A 103 -0.15 10.54 -5.84
CA GLN A 103 -1.13 9.48 -5.62
C GLN A 103 -2.54 10.04 -5.61
N HIS A 104 -3.44 9.43 -6.38
CA HIS A 104 -4.83 9.88 -6.50
C HIS A 104 -5.77 8.89 -5.84
N ILE A 105 -6.61 9.38 -4.94
CA ILE A 105 -7.68 8.60 -4.30
C ILE A 105 -9.03 9.22 -4.69
N SER A 106 -9.90 8.38 -5.25
CA SER A 106 -11.24 8.75 -5.66
C SER A 106 -12.28 8.45 -4.59
N LEU A 107 -13.13 9.41 -4.27
CA LEU A 107 -14.32 9.24 -3.45
C LEU A 107 -15.58 9.23 -4.32
N THR A 108 -16.56 8.40 -3.96
CA THR A 108 -17.90 8.37 -4.57
C THR A 108 -18.92 9.17 -3.77
N ASN A 109 -18.74 9.25 -2.45
CA ASN A 109 -19.62 10.03 -1.57
C ASN A 109 -18.81 10.64 -0.43
N PHE A 110 -18.95 11.95 -0.24
CA PHE A 110 -18.23 12.71 0.79
C PHE A 110 -18.76 12.50 2.20
N LEU A 111 -19.91 11.86 2.35
CA LEU A 111 -20.51 11.52 3.63
C LEU A 111 -20.26 10.08 4.06
N ASP A 112 -19.64 9.26 3.19
CA ASP A 112 -19.38 7.86 3.50
C ASP A 112 -18.24 7.73 4.51
N SER A 113 -18.62 7.72 5.78
CA SER A 113 -17.71 7.60 6.92
C SER A 113 -16.89 6.31 6.87
N GLY A 114 -17.43 5.23 6.28
CA GLY A 114 -16.76 3.94 6.14
C GLY A 114 -15.55 4.05 5.23
N LEU A 115 -15.70 4.65 4.05
CA LEU A 115 -14.58 4.88 3.12
C LEU A 115 -13.49 5.72 3.76
N TYR A 116 -13.84 6.81 4.45
CA TYR A 116 -12.84 7.61 5.15
C TYR A 116 -12.12 6.81 6.23
N THR A 117 -12.80 5.93 6.96
CA THR A 117 -12.18 5.10 8.00
C THR A 117 -11.15 4.15 7.39
N SER A 118 -11.55 3.40 6.35
CA SER A 118 -10.63 2.49 5.65
C SER A 118 -9.45 3.22 5.02
N LEU A 119 -9.65 4.42 4.49
CA LEU A 119 -8.56 5.27 3.97
C LEU A 119 -7.61 5.69 5.09
N THR A 120 -8.14 6.16 6.23
CA THR A 120 -7.29 6.55 7.37
C THR A 120 -6.55 5.36 7.96
N GLU A 121 -7.18 4.18 8.09
CA GLU A 121 -6.51 2.97 8.56
C GLU A 121 -5.38 2.56 7.62
N ARG A 122 -5.60 2.63 6.30
CA ARG A 122 -4.57 2.34 5.30
C ARG A 122 -3.41 3.33 5.37
N LEU A 123 -3.71 4.63 5.55
CA LEU A 123 -2.69 5.66 5.74
C LEU A 123 -1.87 5.39 7.01
N VAL A 124 -2.54 5.09 8.14
CA VAL A 124 -1.88 4.73 9.40
C VAL A 124 -1.01 3.48 9.24
N ALA A 125 -1.51 2.45 8.57
CA ALA A 125 -0.76 1.22 8.32
C ALA A 125 0.48 1.47 7.45
N ALA A 126 0.37 2.30 6.42
CA ALA A 126 1.49 2.69 5.58
C ALA A 126 2.56 3.49 6.35
N GLN A 127 2.14 4.40 7.23
CA GLN A 127 3.05 5.18 8.08
C GLN A 127 3.77 4.28 9.11
N ARG A 128 3.08 3.29 9.69
CA ARG A 128 3.69 2.31 10.61
C ARG A 128 4.65 1.35 9.92
N HIS A 129 4.43 1.04 8.63
CA HIS A 129 5.40 0.28 7.85
C HIS A 129 6.71 1.04 7.70
N THR A 130 6.68 2.37 7.55
CA THR A 130 7.90 3.20 7.57
C THR A 130 8.61 3.11 8.91
N GLU A 131 7.89 3.24 10.03
CA GLU A 131 8.50 3.15 11.36
C GLU A 131 9.12 1.78 11.64
N ASN A 132 8.48 0.69 11.18
CA ASN A 132 9.02 -0.65 11.32
C ASN A 132 10.20 -0.92 10.37
N GLU A 133 10.16 -0.45 9.12
CA GLU A 133 11.27 -0.62 8.19
C GLU A 133 12.49 0.22 8.60
N VAL A 134 12.26 1.43 9.12
CA VAL A 134 13.31 2.30 9.68
C VAL A 134 13.92 1.67 10.93
N LYS A 135 13.12 1.11 11.86
CA LYS A 135 13.66 0.35 13.00
C LYS A 135 14.50 -0.85 12.56
N VAL A 136 14.06 -1.60 11.56
CA VAL A 136 14.83 -2.75 11.05
C VAL A 136 16.14 -2.29 10.41
N LYS A 137 16.16 -1.19 9.64
CA LYS A 137 17.38 -0.65 9.02
C LYS A 137 18.33 0.03 10.01
N ASP A 138 17.81 0.68 11.05
CA ASP A 138 18.59 1.31 12.12
C ASP A 138 19.25 0.25 13.02
N SER A 139 18.50 -0.80 13.39
CA SER A 139 19.04 -1.97 14.10
C SER A 139 20.08 -2.76 13.29
N LEU A 140 20.07 -2.67 11.95
CA LEU A 140 21.08 -3.30 11.08
C LEU A 140 22.35 -2.46 10.90
N LYS A 141 22.34 -1.16 11.23
CA LYS A 141 23.53 -0.29 11.15
C LYS A 141 24.42 -0.37 12.37
N ASP A 142 23.86 -0.64 13.55
CA ASP A 142 24.60 -0.83 14.80
C ASP A 142 25.27 -2.21 14.94
N SER A 143 25.26 -3.05 13.89
CA SER A 143 25.94 -4.36 13.86
C SER A 143 27.01 -4.49 12.77
N PHE A 144 27.50 -3.38 12.24
CA PHE A 144 28.78 -3.34 11.50
C PHE A 144 29.96 -3.00 12.42
N ASP A 145 29.92 -3.47 13.67
CA ASP A 145 31.17 -3.76 14.37
C ASP A 145 31.62 -5.17 13.95
N ASP A 146 32.84 -5.22 13.44
CA ASP A 146 33.52 -6.33 12.79
C ASP A 146 33.79 -7.49 13.77
N SER A 147 32.75 -8.22 14.16
CA SER A 147 32.87 -9.46 14.91
C SER A 147 31.75 -10.44 14.55
N SER A 148 32.07 -11.22 13.52
CA SER A 148 31.42 -12.47 13.13
C SER A 148 31.37 -13.49 14.28
N ALA A 149 30.44 -13.35 15.22
CA ALA A 149 30.28 -14.35 16.28
C ALA A 149 28.98 -15.15 16.16
N ASN A 150 27.89 -14.59 15.62
CA ASN A 150 26.59 -15.26 15.62
C ASN A 150 25.84 -15.10 14.29
N LEU A 151 26.52 -15.31 13.16
CA LEU A 151 25.83 -15.51 11.89
C LEU A 151 25.30 -16.95 11.88
N PHE A 152 23.99 -17.12 12.01
CA PHE A 152 23.31 -18.40 11.77
C PHE A 152 23.56 -18.82 10.32
N LYS A 153 24.70 -19.48 10.08
CA LYS A 153 24.99 -20.13 8.81
C LYS A 153 24.08 -21.34 8.72
N LEU A 154 23.00 -21.19 7.95
CA LEU A 154 22.26 -22.31 7.41
C LEU A 154 23.15 -23.02 6.39
N GLY A 155 24.04 -23.87 6.87
CA GLY A 155 24.81 -24.79 6.05
C GLY A 155 23.96 -25.98 5.62
N ALA A 156 24.32 -26.59 4.49
CA ALA A 156 23.66 -27.80 3.99
C ALA A 156 23.67 -28.95 5.02
N GLU A 157 24.62 -28.92 5.97
CA GLU A 157 24.71 -29.87 7.08
C GLU A 157 23.58 -29.75 8.13
N ASN A 158 22.89 -28.61 8.19
CA ASN A 158 21.79 -28.36 9.14
C ASN A 158 20.40 -28.69 8.55
N ILE A 159 20.35 -29.08 7.27
CA ILE A 159 19.11 -29.42 6.55
C ILE A 159 18.97 -30.95 6.52
N PHE A 160 18.38 -31.52 7.56
CA PHE A 160 18.10 -32.97 7.61
C PHE A 160 16.79 -33.30 6.91
N LEU A 161 16.85 -33.51 5.59
CA LEU A 161 15.70 -34.02 4.83
C LEU A 161 15.54 -35.54 5.05
N GLY A 162 14.32 -35.97 5.37
CA GLY A 162 13.98 -37.40 5.43
C GLY A 162 13.96 -38.05 6.82
N ARG A 163 13.93 -37.30 7.92
CA ARG A 163 13.62 -37.89 9.25
C ARG A 163 12.21 -38.50 9.22
N LYS A 164 12.13 -39.84 9.21
CA LYS A 164 10.89 -40.58 9.48
C LYS A 164 10.63 -40.56 10.99
N ALA A 165 9.45 -40.11 11.40
CA ALA A 165 8.99 -40.26 12.78
C ALA A 165 8.96 -41.75 13.14
N ALA A 166 9.71 -42.15 14.17
CA ALA A 166 9.93 -43.55 14.50
C ALA A 166 8.82 -44.19 15.33
N THR A 167 7.76 -43.48 15.72
CA THR A 167 6.67 -44.07 16.50
C THR A 167 5.30 -43.52 16.12
N LYS A 168 4.41 -44.43 15.71
CA LYS A 168 2.96 -44.24 15.60
C LYS A 168 2.34 -44.54 16.97
N GLU A 169 1.76 -43.52 17.64
CA GLU A 169 0.55 -43.47 18.51
C GLU A 169 0.25 -44.57 19.58
N PRO A 170 -0.72 -44.40 20.53
CA PRO A 170 -1.37 -43.23 21.19
C PRO A 170 -1.50 -43.51 22.74
N PRO A 171 -2.54 -43.13 23.53
CA PRO A 171 -3.43 -41.96 23.61
C PRO A 171 -3.35 -41.22 24.98
N PHE A 172 -4.05 -40.09 25.10
CA PHE A 172 -4.36 -39.42 26.37
C PHE A 172 -5.19 -40.33 27.30
N THR A 173 -4.72 -40.52 28.53
CA THR A 173 -5.55 -40.79 29.72
C THR A 173 -4.88 -40.23 30.97
N CYS A 174 -5.53 -39.24 31.58
CA CYS A 174 -5.95 -39.16 32.98
C CYS A 174 -6.61 -37.79 33.21
#